data_AF-A0AAE0MQG1-F1
#
_entry.id   AF-A0AAE0MQG1-F1
#
_cell.length_a   1.000
_cell.length_b   1.000
_cell.length_c   1.000
_cell.angle_alpha   90.00
_cell.angle_beta   90.00
_cell.angle_gamma   90.00
#
_symmetry.space_group_name_H-M   'P 1'
#
loop_
_entity.id
_entity.type
_entity.pdbx_description
1 polymer ?
#
loop_
_entity_poly.entity_id
_entity_poly.type
_entity_poly.pdbx_seq_one_letter_code
_entity_poly.pdbx_strand_id
1 'polypeptide(L)'
;MFPESNSAVVVLTNSMPLNDVADWIAQIYITALFQFEDGGKTYLDLAKKYVELAKGSRDQKLRLVKTMRTGIDSERNTNYFHPRQLYLYTGRYYNSKGSWPGNFFIDIRCPKDQGEKDDCLELRFQGRESQLYKLRHLVDDIFEWALDYNQQARRARFTVWDPEYFKIQFNFNPKRSHEAVTLNWAGNGMVLTRRENKRFTEVPEIVTRKGTLLSFRAVTC
;
A
#
# COMPACT_ATOMS: atom_id res chain seq x y z
N MET A 1 12.89 6.70 26.71
CA MET A 1 13.00 7.65 27.85
C MET A 1 13.56 6.89 29.03
N PHE A 2 14.35 7.55 29.88
CA PHE A 2 15.05 6.95 31.00
C PHE A 2 14.76 7.77 32.26
N PRO A 3 13.66 7.47 32.98
CA PRO A 3 13.21 8.25 34.13
C PRO A 3 14.26 8.36 35.23
N GLU A 4 14.97 7.26 35.53
CA GLU A 4 15.95 7.18 36.62
C GLU A 4 17.12 8.14 36.41
N SER A 5 17.48 8.42 35.15
CA SER A 5 18.53 9.37 34.78
C SER A 5 18.00 10.72 34.32
N ASN A 6 16.69 10.97 34.42
CA ASN A 6 16.01 12.17 33.90
C ASN A 6 16.42 12.52 32.46
N SER A 7 16.57 11.52 31.59
CA SER A 7 17.06 11.71 30.24
C SER A 7 16.15 11.08 29.18
N ALA A 8 16.25 11.59 27.95
CA ALA A 8 15.53 11.06 26.81
C ALA A 8 16.37 11.19 25.54
N VAL A 9 16.28 10.19 24.68
CA VAL A 9 16.82 10.23 23.31
C VAL A 9 15.62 10.28 22.37
N VAL A 10 15.57 11.30 21.53
CA VAL A 10 14.53 11.50 20.52
C VAL A 10 15.21 11.59 19.17
N VAL A 11 14.86 10.70 18.24
CA VAL A 11 15.38 10.70 16.88
C VAL A 11 14.26 11.03 15.93
N LEU A 12 14.44 12.11 15.17
CA LEU A 12 13.49 12.58 14.17
C LEU A 12 14.06 12.37 12.78
N THR A 13 13.28 11.75 11.90
CA THR A 13 13.64 11.58 10.49
C THR A 13 12.58 12.23 9.61
N ASN A 14 13.01 12.85 8.52
CA ASN A 14 12.16 13.54 7.54
C ASN A 14 12.21 12.88 6.16
N SER A 15 12.72 11.66 6.07
CA SER A 15 12.85 10.88 4.84
C SER A 15 12.40 9.44 5.07
N MET A 16 12.02 8.75 3.99
CA MET A 16 11.70 7.32 4.03
C MET A 16 13.01 6.52 4.16
N PRO A 17 13.27 5.82 5.27
CA PRO A 17 14.60 5.26 5.49
C PRO A 17 14.82 3.95 4.71
N LEU A 18 16.06 3.76 4.26
CA LEU A 18 16.47 2.52 3.58
C LEU A 18 16.70 1.34 4.53
N ASN A 19 16.64 1.60 5.83
CA ASN A 19 16.92 0.70 6.94
C ASN A 19 16.22 1.25 8.20
N ASP A 20 16.50 0.70 9.39
CA ASP A 20 15.94 1.18 10.65
C ASP A 20 16.86 2.20 11.35
N VAL A 21 17.29 3.22 10.59
CA VAL A 21 18.31 4.17 11.06
C VAL A 21 17.90 4.93 12.32
N ALA A 22 16.60 5.21 12.49
CA ALA A 22 16.14 5.96 13.66
C ALA A 22 16.38 5.17 14.96
N ASP A 23 16.04 3.87 14.93
CA ASP A 23 16.30 2.94 16.03
C ASP A 23 17.80 2.77 16.27
N TRP A 24 18.60 2.61 15.21
CA TRP A 24 20.04 2.40 15.36
C TRP A 24 20.78 3.63 15.88
N ILE A 25 20.38 4.84 15.46
CA ILE A 25 20.87 6.10 16.04
C ILE A 25 20.49 6.13 17.53
N ALA A 26 19.24 5.83 17.88
CA ALA A 26 18.79 5.84 19.26
C ALA A 26 19.63 4.87 20.11
N GLN A 27 19.85 3.64 19.64
CA GLN A 27 20.66 2.64 20.32
C GLN A 27 22.09 3.11 20.57
N ILE A 28 22.75 3.74 19.59
CA ILE A 28 24.12 4.27 19.77
C ILE A 28 24.15 5.35 20.85
N TYR A 29 23.22 6.32 20.82
CA TYR A 29 23.16 7.38 21.84
C TYR A 29 22.85 6.84 23.22
N ILE A 30 21.95 5.86 23.31
CA ILE A 30 21.61 5.18 24.57
C ILE A 30 22.84 4.46 25.13
N THR A 31 23.56 3.71 24.29
CA THR A 31 24.79 3.02 24.69
C THR A 31 25.87 4.00 25.15
N ALA A 32 26.03 5.14 24.47
CA ALA A 32 26.98 6.16 24.89
C ALA A 32 26.58 6.82 26.22
N LEU A 33 25.28 7.11 26.42
CA LEU A 33 24.76 7.79 27.60
C LEU A 33 24.91 6.94 28.87
N PHE A 34 24.67 5.63 28.76
CA PHE A 34 24.75 4.70 29.90
C PHE A 34 26.04 3.89 29.95
N GLN A 35 26.96 4.13 29.02
CA GLN A 35 28.24 3.43 28.91
C GLN A 35 28.05 1.90 28.93
N PHE A 36 27.04 1.39 28.22
CA PHE A 36 26.82 -0.05 28.14
C PHE A 36 28.03 -0.71 27.46
N GLU A 37 28.66 -1.65 28.15
CA GLU A 37 29.73 -2.47 27.59
C GLU A 37 29.13 -3.70 26.89
N ASP A 38 29.57 -3.98 25.66
CA ASP A 38 29.26 -5.21 24.93
C ASP A 38 30.55 -6.01 24.74
N GLY A 39 30.87 -6.88 25.70
CA GLY A 39 32.03 -7.77 25.62
C GLY A 39 33.37 -7.04 25.48
N GLY A 40 33.57 -5.94 26.22
CA GLY A 40 34.78 -5.12 26.20
C GLY A 40 34.89 -4.14 25.03
N LYS A 41 33.84 -3.99 24.22
CA LYS A 41 33.79 -3.00 23.13
C LYS A 41 33.33 -1.64 23.65
N THR A 42 33.98 -0.59 23.14
CA THR A 42 33.58 0.79 23.43
C THR A 42 32.37 1.19 22.59
N TYR A 43 31.69 2.28 22.97
CA TYR A 43 30.60 2.84 22.15
C TYR A 43 31.06 3.21 20.73
N LEU A 44 32.33 3.59 20.54
CA LEU A 44 32.89 3.90 19.21
C LEU A 44 32.96 2.66 18.32
N ASP A 45 33.29 1.50 18.90
CA ASP A 45 33.33 0.23 18.17
C ASP A 45 31.93 -0.20 17.76
N LEU A 46 30.95 -0.02 18.64
CA LEU A 46 29.54 -0.24 18.34
C LEU A 46 29.05 0.72 17.25
N ALA A 47 29.35 2.01 17.35
CA ALA A 47 28.98 3.00 16.33
C ALA A 47 29.51 2.61 14.93
N LYS A 48 30.78 2.18 14.82
CA LYS A 48 31.35 1.68 13.57
C LYS A 48 30.60 0.45 13.06
N LYS A 49 30.28 -0.51 13.93
CA LYS A 49 29.48 -1.69 13.58
C LYS A 49 28.10 -1.30 13.04
N TYR A 50 27.40 -0.37 13.67
CA TYR A 50 26.10 0.10 13.20
C TYR A 50 26.17 0.81 11.85
N VAL A 51 27.25 1.54 11.56
CA VAL A 51 27.47 2.14 10.23
C VAL A 51 27.60 1.04 9.16
N GLU A 52 28.33 -0.03 9.44
CA GLU A 52 28.44 -1.16 8.50
C GLU A 52 27.12 -1.92 8.34
N LEU A 53 26.38 -2.14 9.43
CA LEU A 53 25.02 -2.67 9.36
C LEU A 53 24.10 -1.76 8.53
N ALA A 54 24.25 -0.42 8.64
CA ALA A 54 23.48 0.58 7.88
C ALA A 54 23.71 0.46 6.39
N LYS A 55 24.96 0.31 5.98
CA LYS A 55 25.34 0.07 4.58
C LYS A 55 24.78 -1.27 4.09
N GLY A 56 25.00 -2.35 4.85
CA GLY A 56 24.53 -3.69 4.48
C GLY A 56 23.01 -3.76 4.33
N SER A 57 22.27 -3.20 5.29
CA SER A 57 20.80 -3.17 5.28
C SER A 57 20.25 -2.31 4.14
N ARG A 58 20.88 -1.16 3.86
CA ARG A 58 20.55 -0.32 2.70
C ARG A 58 20.68 -1.12 1.40
N ASP A 59 21.84 -1.76 1.21
CA ASP A 59 22.14 -2.50 -0.02
C ASP A 59 21.23 -3.71 -0.18
N GLN A 60 20.92 -4.40 0.92
CA GLN A 60 19.95 -5.48 0.93
C GLN A 60 18.55 -5.00 0.55
N LYS A 61 18.05 -3.90 1.12
CA LYS A 61 16.71 -3.36 0.77
C LYS A 61 16.64 -2.99 -0.71
N LEU A 62 17.64 -2.30 -1.24
CA LEU A 62 17.70 -1.94 -2.66
C LEU A 62 17.74 -3.19 -3.56
N ARG A 63 18.53 -4.20 -3.17
CA ARG A 63 18.60 -5.47 -3.88
C ARG A 63 17.25 -6.18 -3.89
N LEU A 64 16.56 -6.26 -2.75
CA LEU A 64 15.24 -6.91 -2.64
C LEU A 64 14.20 -6.23 -3.53
N VAL A 65 14.12 -4.90 -3.50
CA VAL A 65 13.20 -4.14 -4.38
C VAL A 65 13.53 -4.38 -5.85
N LYS A 66 14.82 -4.38 -6.21
CA LYS A 66 15.27 -4.67 -7.58
C LYS A 66 14.90 -6.09 -8.00
N THR A 67 15.17 -7.09 -7.15
CA THR A 67 14.85 -8.50 -7.42
C THR A 67 13.35 -8.72 -7.59
N MET A 68 12.52 -8.10 -6.73
CA MET A 68 11.06 -8.12 -6.87
C MET A 68 10.64 -7.57 -8.22
N ARG A 69 11.17 -6.40 -8.62
CA ARG A 69 10.86 -5.78 -9.91
C ARG A 69 11.22 -6.69 -11.08
N THR A 70 12.43 -7.22 -11.08
CA THR A 70 12.88 -8.14 -12.14
C THR A 70 12.08 -9.43 -12.19
N GLY A 71 11.61 -9.92 -11.03
CA GLY A 71 10.72 -11.09 -10.96
C GLY A 71 9.40 -10.82 -11.66
N ILE A 72 8.72 -9.72 -11.31
CA ILE A 72 7.49 -9.29 -11.98
C ILE A 72 7.71 -9.08 -13.49
N ASP A 73 8.80 -8.40 -13.88
CA ASP A 73 9.08 -8.16 -15.30
C ASP A 73 9.36 -9.46 -16.07
N SER A 74 9.94 -10.48 -15.42
CA SER A 74 10.19 -11.78 -16.06
C SER A 74 8.92 -12.57 -16.34
N GLU A 75 7.86 -12.38 -15.55
CA GLU A 75 6.56 -13.03 -15.75
C GLU A 75 5.84 -12.53 -17.02
N ARG A 76 6.15 -11.33 -17.50
CA ARG A 76 5.58 -10.77 -18.75
C ARG A 76 5.98 -11.51 -20.03
N ASN A 77 7.04 -12.31 -20.00
CA ASN A 77 7.76 -12.72 -21.21
C ASN A 77 7.41 -14.11 -21.77
N THR A 78 6.34 -14.77 -21.31
CA THR A 78 6.12 -16.17 -21.70
C THR A 78 5.15 -16.39 -22.85
N ASN A 79 4.22 -15.47 -23.14
CA ASN A 79 3.39 -15.41 -24.35
C ASN A 79 2.57 -14.10 -24.28
N TYR A 80 2.58 -13.28 -25.33
CA TYR A 80 1.88 -11.98 -25.31
C TYR A 80 0.36 -12.20 -25.41
N PHE A 81 -0.28 -12.42 -24.27
CA PHE A 81 -1.73 -12.45 -24.16
C PHE A 81 -2.21 -11.06 -23.75
N HIS A 82 -3.00 -10.41 -24.59
CA HIS A 82 -3.71 -9.21 -24.20
C HIS A 82 -4.73 -9.55 -23.11
N PRO A 83 -5.00 -8.64 -22.15
CA PRO A 83 -6.10 -8.81 -21.23
C PRO A 83 -7.43 -8.92 -22.00
N ARG A 84 -8.48 -9.34 -21.31
CA ARG A 84 -9.86 -9.13 -21.80
C ARG A 84 -10.11 -7.63 -21.97
N GLN A 85 -11.26 -7.28 -22.54
CA GLN A 85 -11.68 -5.89 -22.67
C GLN A 85 -11.63 -5.20 -21.29
N LEU A 86 -10.91 -4.08 -21.19
CA LEU A 86 -10.52 -3.49 -19.90
C LEU A 86 -11.70 -3.11 -19.03
N TYR A 87 -12.82 -2.68 -19.62
CA TYR A 87 -14.03 -2.33 -18.87
C TYR A 87 -14.59 -3.49 -18.04
N LEU A 88 -14.33 -4.74 -18.43
CA LEU A 88 -14.80 -5.94 -17.72
C LEU A 88 -14.19 -6.08 -16.32
N TYR A 89 -13.03 -5.47 -16.08
CA TYR A 89 -12.34 -5.44 -14.79
C TYR A 89 -12.72 -4.23 -13.92
N THR A 90 -13.47 -3.27 -14.47
CA THR A 90 -13.77 -2.01 -13.76
C THR A 90 -14.84 -2.21 -12.69
N GLY A 91 -14.76 -1.43 -11.62
CA GLY A 91 -15.74 -1.48 -10.54
C GLY A 91 -15.14 -1.27 -9.16
N ARG A 92 -16.02 -1.30 -8.16
CA ARG A 92 -15.63 -1.24 -6.75
C ARG A 92 -15.72 -2.61 -6.11
N TYR A 93 -14.59 -3.05 -5.58
CA TYR A 93 -14.42 -4.35 -4.94
C TYR A 93 -14.28 -4.14 -3.45
N TYR A 94 -15.24 -4.66 -2.69
CA TYR A 94 -15.30 -4.46 -1.24
C TYR A 94 -14.78 -5.69 -0.52
N ASN A 95 -14.06 -5.47 0.58
CA ASN A 95 -13.76 -6.55 1.50
C ASN A 95 -15.07 -7.04 2.14
N SER A 96 -15.54 -8.21 1.70
CA SER A 96 -16.76 -8.85 2.21
C SER A 96 -16.49 -9.86 3.33
N LYS A 97 -15.22 -10.19 3.61
CA LYS A 97 -14.82 -11.22 4.58
C LYS A 97 -13.77 -10.65 5.54
N GLY A 98 -14.21 -10.27 6.73
CA GLY A 98 -13.36 -9.79 7.82
C GLY A 98 -14.20 -9.31 8.99
N SER A 99 -13.57 -8.95 10.12
CA SER A 99 -14.25 -8.48 11.33
C SER A 99 -15.03 -7.16 11.12
N TRP A 100 -14.76 -6.45 10.03
CA TRP A 100 -15.41 -5.18 9.66
C TRP A 100 -15.73 -5.15 8.15
N PRO A 101 -16.74 -5.93 7.69
CA PRO A 101 -17.06 -6.06 6.28
C PRO A 101 -17.55 -4.72 5.69
N GLY A 102 -17.05 -4.36 4.50
CA GLY A 102 -17.45 -3.17 3.75
C GLY A 102 -16.64 -1.89 4.02
N ASN A 103 -15.76 -1.88 5.03
CA ASN A 103 -15.00 -0.67 5.39
C ASN A 103 -13.77 -0.40 4.49
N PHE A 104 -13.38 -1.36 3.67
CA PHE A 104 -12.27 -1.22 2.72
C PHE A 104 -12.70 -1.66 1.33
N PHE A 105 -12.38 -0.84 0.33
CA PHE A 105 -12.56 -1.19 -1.07
C PHE A 105 -11.42 -0.72 -1.95
N ILE A 106 -11.31 -1.38 -3.10
CA ILE A 106 -10.44 -1.00 -4.20
C ILE A 106 -11.33 -0.60 -5.37
N ASP A 107 -11.08 0.57 -5.94
CA ASP A 107 -11.80 1.12 -7.09
C ASP A 107 -10.92 0.99 -8.34
N ILE A 108 -11.40 0.25 -9.33
CA ILE A 108 -10.73 -0.03 -10.59
C ILE A 108 -11.44 0.72 -11.71
N ARG A 109 -10.71 1.52 -12.48
CA ARG A 109 -11.27 2.35 -13.56
C ARG A 109 -10.43 2.28 -14.83
N CYS A 110 -11.04 2.58 -15.97
CA CYS A 110 -10.28 2.89 -17.17
C CYS A 110 -9.65 4.29 -17.03
N PRO A 111 -8.42 4.51 -17.56
CA PRO A 111 -7.82 5.84 -17.63
C PRO A 111 -8.70 6.80 -18.41
N LYS A 112 -8.89 8.03 -17.91
CA LYS A 112 -9.78 9.02 -18.54
C LYS A 112 -9.29 9.52 -19.90
N ASP A 113 -7.96 9.56 -20.10
CA ASP A 113 -7.33 10.34 -21.17
C ASP A 113 -6.55 9.52 -22.22
N GLN A 114 -6.47 8.19 -22.09
CA GLN A 114 -5.54 7.38 -22.90
C GLN A 114 -6.21 6.42 -23.91
N GLY A 115 -7.53 6.24 -23.86
CA GLY A 115 -8.18 5.15 -24.60
C GLY A 115 -7.61 3.77 -24.20
N GLU A 116 -8.09 2.68 -24.79
CA GLU A 116 -7.62 1.31 -24.47
C GLU A 116 -6.19 1.01 -24.98
N LYS A 117 -5.37 2.01 -25.34
CA LYS A 117 -4.11 1.83 -26.08
C LYS A 117 -2.98 1.17 -25.28
N ASP A 118 -3.10 1.09 -23.96
CA ASP A 118 -1.96 0.78 -23.07
C ASP A 118 -2.17 -0.46 -22.18
N ASP A 119 -3.22 -1.28 -22.39
CA ASP A 119 -3.56 -2.46 -21.55
C ASP A 119 -3.47 -2.18 -20.04
N CYS A 120 -3.88 -0.98 -19.65
CA CYS A 120 -3.71 -0.44 -18.30
C CYS A 120 -5.02 0.06 -17.73
N LEU A 121 -5.17 -0.21 -16.44
CA LEU A 121 -6.25 0.26 -15.58
C LEU A 121 -5.69 1.26 -14.55
N GLU A 122 -6.59 1.97 -13.89
CA GLU A 122 -6.31 2.75 -12.70
C GLU A 122 -6.77 1.99 -11.46
N LEU A 123 -5.90 1.87 -10.46
CA LEU A 123 -6.22 1.33 -9.14
C LEU A 123 -6.25 2.45 -8.11
N ARG A 124 -7.29 2.50 -7.28
CA ARG A 124 -7.42 3.45 -6.17
C ARG A 124 -7.84 2.77 -4.89
N PHE A 125 -7.00 2.86 -3.86
CA PHE A 125 -7.40 2.42 -2.52
C PHE A 125 -8.41 3.40 -1.92
N GLN A 126 -9.56 2.88 -1.46
CA GLN A 126 -10.66 3.67 -0.91
C GLN A 126 -11.17 4.78 -1.86
N GLY A 127 -10.99 4.61 -3.18
CA GLY A 127 -11.40 5.59 -4.19
C GLY A 127 -10.67 6.94 -4.12
N ARG A 128 -9.60 7.06 -3.33
CA ARG A 128 -8.87 8.33 -3.12
C ARG A 128 -7.92 8.61 -4.29
N GLU A 129 -7.96 9.82 -4.83
CA GLU A 129 -7.03 10.28 -5.89
C GLU A 129 -5.56 10.27 -5.42
N SER A 130 -5.31 10.59 -4.14
CA SER A 130 -3.97 10.49 -3.54
C SER A 130 -3.43 9.05 -3.48
N GLN A 131 -4.28 8.07 -3.75
CA GLN A 131 -3.97 6.64 -3.79
C GLN A 131 -4.18 6.05 -5.18
N LEU A 132 -4.02 6.87 -6.23
CA LEU A 132 -4.04 6.42 -7.62
C LEU A 132 -2.73 5.73 -8.01
N TYR A 133 -2.84 4.55 -8.62
CA TYR A 133 -1.73 3.77 -9.18
C TYR A 133 -2.10 3.29 -10.60
N LYS A 134 -1.10 3.27 -11.50
CA LYS A 134 -1.23 2.60 -12.80
C LYS A 134 -1.18 1.10 -12.57
N LEU A 135 -2.22 0.40 -12.99
CA LEU A 135 -2.38 -1.05 -12.89
C LEU A 135 -2.13 -1.63 -14.28
N ARG A 136 -0.98 -2.28 -14.45
CA ARG A 136 -0.46 -2.76 -15.74
C ARG A 136 -0.76 -4.23 -15.89
N HIS A 137 -1.18 -4.67 -17.07
CA HIS A 137 -1.34 -6.10 -17.33
C HIS A 137 0.00 -6.84 -17.12
N LEU A 138 -0.12 -8.04 -16.55
CA LEU A 138 1.01 -8.94 -16.29
C LEU A 138 0.87 -10.22 -17.11
N VAL A 139 -0.16 -11.03 -16.82
CA VAL A 139 -0.48 -12.29 -17.49
C VAL A 139 -1.91 -12.68 -17.16
N ASP A 140 -2.64 -13.31 -18.10
CA ASP A 140 -4.03 -13.72 -17.92
C ASP A 140 -4.92 -12.59 -17.37
N ASP A 141 -5.67 -12.86 -16.31
CA ASP A 141 -6.49 -11.90 -15.56
C ASP A 141 -5.73 -11.29 -14.36
N ILE A 142 -4.39 -11.25 -14.43
CA ILE A 142 -3.49 -10.69 -13.40
C ILE A 142 -2.88 -9.37 -13.87
N PHE A 143 -2.95 -8.37 -13.00
CA PHE A 143 -2.34 -7.06 -13.20
C PHE A 143 -1.40 -6.72 -12.04
N GLU A 144 -0.46 -5.83 -12.28
CA GLU A 144 0.52 -5.37 -11.29
C GLU A 144 0.60 -3.85 -11.18
N TRP A 145 0.87 -3.37 -9.97
CA TRP A 145 0.99 -1.93 -9.66
C TRP A 145 2.29 -1.58 -8.93
N ALA A 146 3.32 -2.43 -9.06
CA ALA A 146 4.61 -2.26 -8.40
C ALA A 146 5.22 -0.88 -8.67
N LEU A 147 5.92 -0.36 -7.68
CA LEU A 147 6.65 0.90 -7.73
C LEU A 147 8.12 0.65 -7.44
N ASP A 148 9.01 1.43 -8.07
CA ASP A 148 10.41 1.47 -7.65
C ASP A 148 10.54 2.11 -6.25
N TYR A 149 11.71 1.98 -5.63
CA TYR A 149 11.94 2.53 -4.29
C TYR A 149 11.67 4.04 -4.21
N ASN A 150 12.13 4.82 -5.18
CA ASN A 150 11.97 6.28 -5.18
C ASN A 150 10.50 6.69 -5.30
N GLN A 151 9.73 5.98 -6.13
CA GLN A 151 8.30 6.18 -6.27
C GLN A 151 7.55 5.85 -4.97
N GLN A 152 7.93 4.78 -4.26
CA GLN A 152 7.37 4.44 -2.94
C GLN A 152 7.72 5.50 -1.89
N ALA A 153 8.99 5.91 -1.84
CA ALA A 153 9.50 6.92 -0.91
C ALA A 153 8.82 8.28 -1.10
N ARG A 154 8.66 8.76 -2.34
CA ARG A 154 7.94 10.01 -2.66
C ARG A 154 6.49 10.00 -2.20
N ARG A 155 5.87 8.81 -2.14
CA ARG A 155 4.50 8.63 -1.64
C ARG A 155 4.42 8.38 -0.13
N ALA A 156 5.54 8.49 0.60
CA ALA A 156 5.65 8.16 2.02
C ALA A 156 5.10 6.76 2.36
N ARG A 157 5.28 5.79 1.45
CA ARG A 157 4.88 4.40 1.67
C ARG A 157 6.04 3.60 2.23
N PHE A 158 5.74 2.72 3.18
CA PHE A 158 6.67 1.67 3.59
C PHE A 158 7.10 0.86 2.36
N THR A 159 8.39 0.62 2.25
CA THR A 159 8.94 -0.15 1.14
C THR A 159 8.52 -1.61 1.28
N VAL A 160 7.72 -2.10 0.34
CA VAL A 160 7.36 -3.53 0.23
C VAL A 160 8.15 -4.14 -0.92
N TRP A 161 8.62 -5.39 -0.74
CA TRP A 161 9.39 -6.14 -1.72
C TRP A 161 8.84 -7.54 -1.98
N ASP A 162 7.69 -7.89 -1.40
CA ASP A 162 6.95 -9.10 -1.77
C ASP A 162 6.24 -8.86 -3.12
N PRO A 163 6.54 -9.60 -4.20
CA PRO A 163 5.87 -9.46 -5.48
C PRO A 163 4.35 -9.63 -5.39
N GLU A 164 3.86 -10.53 -4.55
CA GLU A 164 2.44 -10.85 -4.45
C GLU A 164 1.61 -9.69 -3.89
N TYR A 165 2.24 -8.83 -3.09
CA TYR A 165 1.63 -7.57 -2.63
C TYR A 165 1.28 -6.62 -3.79
N PHE A 166 2.03 -6.68 -4.88
CA PHE A 166 1.83 -5.79 -6.03
C PHE A 166 0.96 -6.39 -7.13
N LYS A 167 0.48 -7.63 -6.96
CA LYS A 167 -0.38 -8.31 -7.94
C LYS A 167 -1.84 -8.24 -7.53
N ILE A 168 -2.70 -8.10 -8.53
CA ILE A 168 -4.15 -8.18 -8.43
C ILE A 168 -4.62 -9.24 -9.42
N GLN A 169 -5.26 -10.29 -8.92
CA GLN A 169 -5.87 -11.32 -9.76
C GLN A 169 -7.38 -11.12 -9.78
N PHE A 170 -7.96 -10.92 -10.97
CA PHE A 170 -9.39 -10.84 -11.16
C PHE A 170 -9.97 -12.23 -11.42
N ASN A 171 -11.16 -12.49 -10.87
CA ASN A 171 -11.88 -13.75 -11.09
C ASN A 171 -13.24 -13.48 -11.71
N PHE A 172 -13.56 -14.24 -12.75
CA PHE A 172 -14.81 -14.16 -13.49
C PHE A 172 -15.73 -15.33 -13.12
N ASN A 173 -17.04 -15.11 -13.16
CA ASN A 173 -18.00 -16.18 -12.90
C ASN A 173 -18.39 -16.87 -14.22
N PRO A 174 -18.22 -18.20 -14.35
CA PRO A 174 -18.59 -18.93 -15.57
C PRO A 174 -20.09 -18.84 -15.94
N LYS A 175 -20.97 -18.57 -14.97
CA LYS A 175 -22.44 -18.63 -15.12
C LYS A 175 -23.12 -17.25 -15.20
N ARG A 176 -22.47 -16.19 -14.72
CA ARG A 176 -23.02 -14.82 -14.71
C ARG A 176 -21.96 -13.84 -15.20
N SER A 177 -22.16 -13.43 -16.45
CA SER A 177 -21.63 -12.23 -17.06
C SER A 177 -20.13 -12.21 -17.37
N HIS A 178 -19.84 -11.36 -18.36
CA HIS A 178 -18.56 -11.08 -18.96
C HIS A 178 -17.59 -10.36 -18.02
N GLU A 179 -18.02 -9.98 -16.81
CA GLU A 179 -17.31 -9.07 -15.91
C GLU A 179 -16.67 -9.77 -14.70
N ALA A 180 -15.60 -9.16 -14.16
CA ALA A 180 -14.89 -9.67 -12.99
C ALA A 180 -15.73 -9.52 -11.71
N VAL A 181 -15.94 -10.62 -11.01
CA VAL A 181 -16.81 -10.73 -9.82
C VAL A 181 -16.03 -10.53 -8.53
N THR A 182 -14.79 -11.00 -8.48
CA THR A 182 -13.90 -10.76 -7.34
C THR A 182 -12.52 -10.35 -7.81
N LEU A 183 -11.76 -9.74 -6.90
CA LEU A 183 -10.32 -9.60 -7.05
C LEU A 183 -9.60 -10.10 -5.80
N ASN A 184 -8.46 -10.75 -6.02
CA ASN A 184 -7.57 -11.22 -4.97
C ASN A 184 -6.35 -10.29 -4.93
N TRP A 185 -5.91 -9.93 -3.72
CA TRP A 185 -4.75 -9.09 -3.47
C TRP A 185 -3.84 -9.72 -2.42
N ALA A 186 -2.53 -9.49 -2.53
CA ALA A 186 -1.50 -9.95 -1.60
C ALA A 186 -1.51 -11.48 -1.41
N GLY A 187 -1.35 -12.23 -2.52
CA GLY A 187 -1.25 -13.70 -2.48
C GLY A 187 -2.51 -14.39 -1.94
N ASN A 188 -3.70 -13.88 -2.28
CA ASN A 188 -5.00 -14.28 -1.73
C ASN A 188 -5.22 -13.94 -0.25
N GLY A 189 -4.35 -13.15 0.37
CA GLY A 189 -4.55 -12.64 1.73
C GLY A 189 -5.80 -11.75 1.88
N MET A 190 -6.24 -11.12 0.78
CA MET A 190 -7.50 -10.39 0.71
C MET A 190 -8.30 -10.74 -0.54
N VAL A 191 -9.55 -11.18 -0.36
CA VAL A 191 -10.51 -11.41 -1.44
C VAL A 191 -11.61 -10.34 -1.35
N LEU A 192 -11.72 -9.52 -2.39
CA LEU A 192 -12.69 -8.43 -2.46
C LEU A 192 -13.75 -8.75 -3.52
N THR A 193 -15.02 -8.57 -3.16
CA THR A 193 -16.15 -8.86 -4.03
C THR A 193 -16.65 -7.59 -4.70
N ARG A 194 -16.85 -7.63 -6.02
CA ARG A 194 -17.49 -6.54 -6.74
C ARG A 194 -18.91 -6.38 -6.23
N ARG A 195 -19.24 -5.18 -5.77
CA ARG A 195 -20.64 -4.82 -5.54
C ARG A 195 -21.08 -3.98 -6.72
N GLU A 196 -22.13 -4.44 -7.40
CA GLU A 196 -22.90 -3.53 -8.24
C GLU A 196 -23.34 -2.37 -7.36
N ASN A 197 -23.23 -1.14 -7.89
CA ASN A 197 -23.94 -0.02 -7.31
C ASN A 197 -25.43 -0.35 -7.42
N LYS A 198 -25.98 -1.11 -6.47
CA LYS A 198 -27.33 -0.80 -6.00
C LYS A 198 -27.20 0.66 -5.64
N ARG A 199 -27.80 1.52 -6.47
CA ARG A 199 -28.03 2.92 -6.13
C ARG A 199 -28.37 2.87 -4.65
N PHE A 200 -27.57 3.51 -3.81
CA PHE A 200 -28.11 3.94 -2.54
C PHE A 200 -29.27 4.81 -2.99
N THR A 201 -30.48 4.24 -2.99
CA THR A 201 -31.70 5.00 -3.08
C THR A 201 -31.52 6.08 -2.05
N GLU A 202 -31.52 7.31 -2.54
CA GLU A 202 -31.58 8.51 -1.71
C GLU A 202 -32.41 8.16 -0.49
N VAL A 203 -31.81 8.29 0.69
CA VAL A 203 -32.57 8.25 1.93
C VAL A 203 -33.69 9.26 1.70
N PRO A 204 -34.97 8.87 1.73
CA PRO A 204 -36.04 9.81 1.46
C PRO A 204 -35.85 10.94 2.46
N GLU A 205 -35.70 12.17 1.95
CA GLU A 205 -35.78 13.36 2.78
C GLU A 205 -37.07 13.21 3.60
N ILE A 206 -36.89 13.06 4.91
CA ILE A 206 -38.01 13.17 5.83
C ILE A 206 -38.42 14.64 5.74
N VAL A 207 -39.39 14.91 4.87
CA VAL A 207 -40.12 16.17 4.85
C VAL A 207 -40.87 16.25 6.17
N THR A 208 -40.22 16.77 7.21
CA THR A 208 -40.92 17.26 8.39
C THR A 208 -41.66 18.52 7.97
N ARG A 209 -42.94 18.35 7.63
CA ARG A 209 -43.93 19.43 7.66
C ARG A 209 -44.01 19.96 9.09
N LYS A 210 -43.21 20.99 9.36
CA LYS A 210 -43.57 22.26 10.03
C LYS A 210 -42.27 22.94 10.46
N GLY A 211 -42.10 24.17 9.98
CA GLY A 211 -40.86 24.92 10.09
C GLY A 211 -40.39 25.10 11.52
N THR A 212 -39.11 24.80 11.74
CA THR A 212 -38.24 25.51 12.68
C THR A 212 -36.81 25.25 12.21
N LEU A 213 -36.10 26.31 11.78
CA LEU A 213 -34.65 26.24 11.55
C LEU A 213 -33.97 26.00 12.90
N LEU A 214 -33.33 24.85 13.08
CA LEU A 214 -32.34 24.66 14.12
C LEU A 214 -30.97 24.53 13.45
N SER A 215 -30.22 25.63 13.46
CA SER A 215 -28.79 25.59 13.19
C SER A 215 -28.12 24.86 14.35
N PHE A 216 -27.36 23.80 14.07
CA PHE A 216 -26.37 23.29 15.02
C PHE A 216 -24.97 23.50 14.44
N ARG A 217 -24.26 24.42 15.09
CA ARG A 217 -22.83 24.68 14.92
C ARG A 217 -22.04 23.43 15.27
N ALA A 218 -20.92 23.26 14.57
CA ALA A 218 -19.85 22.36 14.94
C ALA A 218 -19.41 22.59 16.40
N VAL A 219 -19.24 21.51 17.15
CA VAL A 219 -18.49 21.50 18.41
C VAL A 219 -17.31 20.57 18.22
N THR A 220 -16.14 21.19 18.21
CA THR A 220 -14.84 20.56 18.46
C THR A 220 -14.74 20.13 19.92
N CYS A 221 -14.32 18.90 20.14
CA CYS A 221 -13.47 18.48 21.26
C CYS A 221 -12.36 17.61 20.69
#